data_AF-A0A7J0DYI8-F1
#
_entry.id   AF-A0A7J0DYI8-F1
#
_cell.length_a   1.000
_cell.length_b   1.000
_cell.length_c   1.000
_cell.angle_alpha   90.00
_cell.angle_beta   90.00
_cell.angle_gamma   90.00
#
_symmetry.space_group_name_H-M   'P 1'
#
loop_
_entity.id
_entity.type
_entity.pdbx_description
1 polymer ?
#
loop_
_entity_poly.entity_id
_entity_poly.type
_entity_poly.pdbx_seq_one_letter_code
_entity_poly.pdbx_strand_id
1 'polypeptide(L)'
;MAAEEEAKLDSLRECELRLLRCSIPSPSPSPSPSPSSFEPPDDSDTAKHGRSLYALIEDVVSSIEAGDYVRALSSDAARTIFTFSGPSSSPSPDRFYSELVLNRVESFLFEDEKDPCHRAFLLMAIAVASFLAFTQCNITGPFDGLPSLPLEVFDDGGDDRGGAEWEVWAQNQLMAAGSDLLGKFSNLQYIVFAKILLTKMKDLLSQGKVSSVDGIRSISWWLARLFLLQQRMLDERSSSLFDLLQVYTAESLHCFGTLEKVTSYWGSKLLEEEALAIVSMLYLEAGIMEHTYGRVDPSR
;
A
#
# COMPACT_ATOMS: atom_id res chain seq x y z
N MET A 1 29.15 1.65 8.54
CA MET A 1 27.95 1.18 9.26
C MET A 1 26.90 2.28 9.30
N ALA A 2 27.04 3.36 10.09
CA ALA A 2 26.02 4.44 10.13
C ALA A 2 25.75 5.12 8.77
N ALA A 3 26.79 5.47 8.00
CA ALA A 3 26.62 6.12 6.70
C ALA A 3 26.02 5.21 5.61
N GLU A 4 26.16 3.89 5.74
CA GLU A 4 25.62 2.91 4.78
C GLU A 4 24.14 2.63 5.08
N GLU A 5 23.79 2.59 6.36
CA GLU A 5 22.39 2.52 6.81
C GLU A 5 21.62 3.80 6.44
N GLU A 6 22.24 4.97 6.62
CA GLU A 6 21.66 6.25 6.20
C GLU A 6 21.44 6.31 4.68
N ALA A 7 22.39 5.87 3.87
CA ALA A 7 22.23 5.81 2.41
C ALA A 7 21.10 4.87 1.99
N LYS A 8 20.97 3.71 2.64
CA LYS A 8 19.85 2.78 2.42
C LYS A 8 18.49 3.41 2.72
N LEU A 9 18.37 4.09 3.86
CA LEU A 9 17.14 4.79 4.24
C LEU A 9 16.84 5.95 3.28
N ASP A 10 17.87 6.63 2.79
CA ASP A 10 17.73 7.71 1.82
C ASP A 10 17.13 7.22 0.50
N SER A 11 17.58 6.06 -0.01
CA SER A 11 17.00 5.42 -1.20
C SER A 11 15.54 4.97 -0.98
N LEU A 12 15.20 4.47 0.21
CA LEU A 12 13.82 4.11 0.54
C LEU A 12 12.91 5.35 0.60
N ARG A 13 13.38 6.47 1.14
CA ARG A 13 12.63 7.74 1.13
C ARG A 13 12.35 8.22 -0.30
N GLU A 14 13.28 8.01 -1.23
CA GLU A 14 13.06 8.29 -2.65
C GLU A 14 11.94 7.42 -3.25
N CYS A 15 11.99 6.12 -3.00
CA CYS A 15 10.93 5.18 -3.42
C CYS A 15 9.57 5.56 -2.82
N GLU A 16 9.55 5.98 -1.55
CA GLU A 16 8.32 6.42 -0.88
C GLU A 16 7.72 7.67 -1.52
N LEU A 17 8.55 8.65 -1.87
CA LEU A 17 8.12 9.86 -2.57
C LEU A 17 7.51 9.51 -3.93
N ARG A 18 8.19 8.62 -4.68
CA ARG A 18 7.72 8.10 -5.97
C ARG A 18 6.35 7.42 -5.87
N LEU A 19 6.13 6.57 -4.86
CA LEU A 19 4.81 5.99 -4.61
C LEU A 19 3.75 7.06 -4.33
N LEU A 20 4.06 8.06 -3.49
CA LEU A 20 3.10 9.14 -3.20
C LEU A 20 2.78 9.96 -4.45
N ARG A 21 3.75 10.25 -5.33
CA ARG A 21 3.53 10.97 -6.59
C ARG A 21 2.46 10.31 -7.47
N CYS A 22 2.33 8.98 -7.42
CA CYS A 22 1.30 8.25 -8.18
C CYS A 22 -0.15 8.61 -7.80
N SER A 23 -0.33 9.32 -6.67
CA SER A 23 -1.63 9.68 -6.11
C SER A 23 -1.84 11.19 -5.96
N ILE A 24 -0.84 12.00 -6.32
CA ILE A 24 -0.88 13.46 -6.22
C ILE A 24 -0.95 14.01 -7.64
N PRO A 25 -1.83 14.99 -7.94
CA PRO A 25 -1.85 15.64 -9.24
C PRO A 25 -0.48 16.25 -9.52
N SER A 26 0.22 15.74 -10.54
CA SER A 26 1.52 16.29 -10.94
C SER A 26 1.30 17.67 -11.58
N PRO A 27 2.02 18.72 -11.15
CA PRO A 27 1.92 20.05 -11.76
C PRO A 27 2.45 20.07 -13.20
N SER A 28 3.18 19.05 -13.64
CA SER A 28 3.67 18.92 -15.02
C SER A 28 3.99 17.45 -15.36
N PRO A 29 3.69 16.94 -16.57
CA PRO A 29 4.22 15.68 -17.04
C PRO A 29 5.72 15.85 -17.35
N SER A 30 6.55 15.73 -16.34
CA SER A 30 8.01 15.66 -16.52
C SER A 30 8.36 14.21 -16.87
N PRO A 31 9.25 13.96 -17.86
CA PRO A 31 9.74 12.61 -18.09
C PRO A 31 10.42 12.11 -16.82
N SER A 32 10.08 10.89 -16.41
CA SER A 32 10.70 10.19 -15.30
C SER A 32 12.22 10.33 -15.38
N PRO A 33 12.93 10.69 -14.29
CA PRO A 33 14.38 10.62 -14.31
C PRO A 33 14.77 9.20 -14.66
N SER A 34 15.64 9.05 -15.66
CA SER A 34 16.18 7.76 -16.05
C SER A 34 16.82 7.09 -14.83
N PRO A 35 16.74 5.76 -14.68
CA PRO A 35 17.35 5.06 -13.57
C PRO A 35 18.82 5.48 -13.49
N SER A 36 19.19 6.08 -12.37
CA SER A 36 20.56 6.50 -12.12
C SER A 36 21.42 5.25 -12.16
N SER A 37 22.31 5.18 -13.16
CA SER A 37 23.29 4.12 -13.30
C SER A 37 24.32 4.25 -12.18
N PHE A 38 23.95 3.85 -10.96
CA PHE A 38 24.89 3.59 -9.89
C PHE A 38 25.53 2.23 -10.18
N GLU A 39 26.78 2.26 -10.65
CA GLU A 39 27.69 1.13 -10.50
C GLU A 39 28.52 1.33 -9.21
N PRO A 40 28.29 0.53 -8.16
CA PRO A 40 29.25 0.39 -7.07
C PRO A 40 29.87 -1.02 -6.98
N PRO A 41 31.06 -1.09 -6.35
CA PRO A 41 32.09 -2.10 -6.55
C PRO A 41 31.80 -3.42 -5.82
N ASP A 42 32.54 -4.45 -6.23
CA ASP A 42 32.35 -5.87 -5.90
C ASP A 42 32.59 -6.30 -4.44
N ASP A 43 31.87 -7.39 -4.13
CA ASP A 43 32.13 -8.48 -3.18
C ASP A 43 31.95 -8.31 -1.65
N SER A 44 30.70 -8.54 -1.20
CA SER A 44 30.39 -9.36 -0.01
C SER A 44 28.97 -9.97 -0.09
N ASP A 45 28.77 -11.19 0.41
CA ASP A 45 27.49 -11.93 0.27
C ASP A 45 26.30 -11.30 1.04
N THR A 46 26.57 -10.46 2.03
CA THR A 46 25.58 -9.62 2.72
C THR A 46 25.10 -8.44 1.88
N ALA A 47 25.97 -7.88 1.02
CA ALA A 47 25.59 -6.80 0.12
C ALA A 47 24.73 -7.31 -1.06
N LYS A 48 24.90 -8.56 -1.49
CA LYS A 48 24.12 -9.18 -2.58
C LYS A 48 22.63 -9.32 -2.25
N HIS A 49 22.28 -9.66 -1.00
CA HIS A 49 20.88 -9.83 -0.58
C HIS A 49 20.15 -8.49 -0.41
N GLY A 50 20.77 -7.48 0.21
CA GLY A 50 20.18 -6.13 0.30
C GLY A 50 20.05 -5.45 -1.07
N ARG A 51 21.03 -5.67 -1.97
CA ARG A 51 20.98 -5.22 -3.36
C ARG A 51 19.90 -5.94 -4.18
N SER A 52 19.55 -7.16 -3.79
CA SER A 52 18.41 -7.90 -4.36
C SER A 52 17.07 -7.32 -3.91
N LEU A 53 16.90 -6.98 -2.61
CA LEU A 53 15.63 -6.42 -2.12
C LEU A 53 15.34 -5.03 -2.66
N TYR A 54 16.36 -4.16 -2.76
CA TYR A 54 16.20 -2.85 -3.35
C TYR A 54 15.81 -2.94 -4.84
N ALA A 55 16.42 -3.86 -5.60
CA ALA A 55 16.04 -4.09 -6.99
C ALA A 55 14.57 -4.54 -7.14
N LEU A 56 14.08 -5.39 -6.24
CA LEU A 56 12.67 -5.78 -6.20
C LEU A 56 11.75 -4.59 -5.89
N ILE A 57 12.16 -3.70 -4.97
CA ILE A 57 11.42 -2.48 -4.65
C ILE A 57 11.34 -1.58 -5.89
N GLU A 58 12.46 -1.32 -6.55
CA GLU A 58 12.53 -0.50 -7.76
C GLU A 58 11.61 -1.01 -8.87
N ASP A 59 11.59 -2.33 -9.09
CA ASP A 59 10.77 -2.95 -10.13
C ASP A 59 9.26 -2.82 -9.83
N VAL A 60 8.87 -3.00 -8.56
CA VAL A 60 7.48 -2.80 -8.10
C VAL A 60 7.07 -1.33 -8.20
N VAL A 61 7.89 -0.40 -7.69
CA VAL A 61 7.60 1.05 -7.73
C VAL A 61 7.49 1.53 -9.17
N SER A 62 8.38 1.09 -10.06
CA SER A 62 8.35 1.45 -11.48
C SER A 62 7.09 0.92 -12.18
N SER A 63 6.64 -0.29 -11.82
CA SER A 63 5.38 -0.85 -12.33
C SER A 63 4.16 -0.03 -11.86
N ILE A 64 4.16 0.42 -10.60
CA ILE A 64 3.11 1.28 -10.04
C ILE A 64 3.10 2.66 -10.72
N GLU A 65 4.26 3.28 -10.93
CA GLU A 65 4.39 4.56 -11.65
C GLU A 65 3.90 4.49 -13.10
N ALA A 66 4.10 3.33 -13.76
CA ALA A 66 3.60 3.08 -15.10
C ALA A 66 2.08 2.80 -15.14
N GLY A 67 1.42 2.68 -13.98
CA GLY A 67 0.02 2.27 -13.87
C GLY A 67 -0.23 0.79 -14.16
N ASP A 68 0.82 -0.04 -14.22
CA ASP A 68 0.75 -1.49 -14.44
C ASP A 68 0.73 -2.22 -13.08
N TYR A 69 -0.40 -2.12 -12.39
CA TYR A 69 -0.55 -2.69 -11.06
C TYR A 69 -0.60 -4.23 -11.08
N VAL A 70 -1.07 -4.84 -12.17
CA VAL A 70 -1.08 -6.31 -12.32
C VAL A 70 0.35 -6.84 -12.38
N ARG A 71 1.26 -6.18 -13.12
CA ARG A 71 2.68 -6.51 -13.10
C ARG A 71 3.30 -6.34 -11.72
N ALA A 72 2.96 -5.28 -10.98
CA ALA A 72 3.46 -5.10 -9.63
C ALA A 72 3.04 -6.27 -8.71
N LEU A 73 1.79 -6.73 -8.82
CA LEU A 73 1.23 -7.83 -8.01
C LEU A 73 1.69 -9.24 -8.43
N SER A 74 2.09 -9.41 -9.69
CA SER A 74 2.66 -10.66 -10.23
C SER A 74 4.20 -10.66 -10.26
N SER A 75 4.84 -9.61 -9.72
CA SER A 75 6.29 -9.44 -9.69
C SER A 75 7.01 -10.53 -8.88
N ASP A 76 8.31 -10.70 -9.14
CA ASP A 76 9.16 -11.59 -8.35
C ASP A 76 9.16 -11.22 -6.86
N ALA A 77 8.92 -9.96 -6.55
CA ALA A 77 8.79 -9.46 -5.19
C ALA A 77 7.54 -10.02 -4.51
N ALA A 78 6.38 -9.93 -5.17
CA ALA A 78 5.14 -10.51 -4.69
C ALA A 78 5.24 -12.04 -4.55
N ARG A 79 5.87 -12.71 -5.52
CA ARG A 79 6.11 -14.16 -5.48
C ARG A 79 7.01 -14.56 -4.31
N THR A 80 8.06 -13.79 -4.04
CA THR A 80 8.98 -14.03 -2.92
C THR A 80 8.24 -13.96 -1.58
N ILE A 81 7.35 -12.97 -1.40
CA ILE A 81 6.56 -12.80 -0.17
C ILE A 81 5.48 -13.88 -0.05
N PHE A 82 4.75 -14.13 -1.13
CA PHE A 82 3.51 -14.91 -1.13
C PHE A 82 3.64 -16.27 -1.81
N THR A 83 4.75 -16.98 -1.56
CA THR A 83 4.88 -18.38 -1.98
C THR A 83 4.12 -19.27 -1.00
N PHE A 84 3.04 -19.93 -1.43
CA PHE A 84 2.30 -20.86 -0.58
C PHE A 84 2.69 -22.31 -0.91
N SER A 85 3.20 -23.03 0.08
CA SER A 85 3.46 -24.47 -0.04
C SER A 85 2.30 -25.22 0.62
N GLY A 86 1.35 -25.74 -0.16
CA GLY A 86 0.15 -26.36 0.39
C GLY A 86 -0.51 -27.38 -0.55
N PRO A 87 -1.32 -28.31 -0.02
CA PRO A 87 -1.98 -29.36 -0.81
C PRO A 87 -2.99 -28.80 -1.82
N SER A 88 -3.32 -29.59 -2.83
CA SER A 88 -4.13 -29.28 -4.03
C SER A 88 -5.59 -28.85 -3.80
N SER A 89 -6.01 -28.56 -2.57
CA SER A 89 -7.35 -28.02 -2.26
C SER A 89 -7.26 -26.53 -1.94
N SER A 90 -7.91 -25.69 -2.74
CA SER A 90 -8.02 -24.25 -2.46
C SER A 90 -8.56 -24.03 -1.04
N PRO A 91 -7.88 -23.26 -0.17
CA PRO A 91 -8.41 -22.86 1.13
C PRO A 91 -9.65 -21.97 0.96
N SER A 92 -10.49 -21.87 2.00
CA SER A 92 -11.53 -20.84 2.05
C SER A 92 -10.89 -19.44 2.11
N PRO A 93 -11.56 -18.39 1.58
CA PRO A 93 -11.01 -17.04 1.58
C PRO A 93 -10.68 -16.54 3.00
N ASP A 94 -11.53 -16.86 3.98
CA ASP A 94 -11.29 -16.49 5.39
C ASP A 94 -9.99 -17.06 5.93
N ARG A 95 -9.75 -18.37 5.74
CA ARG A 95 -8.53 -19.03 6.18
C ARG A 95 -7.31 -18.53 5.41
N PHE A 96 -7.46 -18.30 4.11
CA PHE A 96 -6.38 -17.79 3.27
C PHE A 96 -5.87 -16.44 3.78
N TYR A 97 -6.76 -15.48 3.96
CA TYR A 97 -6.38 -14.13 4.37
C TYR A 97 -6.00 -14.05 5.86
N SER A 98 -6.74 -14.69 6.76
CA SER A 98 -6.53 -14.59 8.20
C SER A 98 -5.36 -15.44 8.72
N GLU A 99 -5.03 -16.55 8.05
CA GLU A 99 -3.92 -17.41 8.46
C GLU A 99 -2.76 -17.32 7.46
N LEU A 100 -2.97 -17.73 6.20
CA LEU A 100 -1.86 -17.97 5.28
C LEU A 100 -1.14 -16.67 4.90
N VAL A 101 -1.88 -15.64 4.49
CA VAL A 101 -1.33 -14.33 4.12
C VAL A 101 -0.63 -13.70 5.31
N LEU A 102 -1.27 -13.64 6.49
CA LEU A 102 -0.69 -13.02 7.67
C LEU A 102 0.55 -13.75 8.20
N ASN A 103 0.55 -15.09 8.17
CA ASN A 103 1.73 -15.89 8.54
C ASN A 103 2.89 -15.63 7.56
N ARG A 104 2.61 -15.45 6.26
CA ARG A 104 3.63 -15.09 5.28
C ARG A 104 4.17 -13.68 5.49
N VAL A 105 3.32 -12.71 5.79
CA VAL A 105 3.74 -11.35 6.13
C VAL A 105 4.68 -11.34 7.33
N GLU A 106 4.31 -12.02 8.42
CA GLU A 106 5.17 -12.11 9.61
C GLU A 106 6.47 -12.86 9.32
N SER A 107 6.38 -14.04 8.70
CA SER A 107 7.56 -14.82 8.33
C SER A 107 8.51 -14.02 7.46
N PHE A 108 8.00 -13.31 6.45
CA PHE A 108 8.82 -12.48 5.57
C PHE A 108 9.47 -11.32 6.32
N LEU A 109 8.74 -10.62 7.21
CA LEU A 109 9.32 -9.51 7.97
C LEU A 109 10.42 -9.95 8.94
N PHE A 110 10.33 -11.16 9.49
CA PHE A 110 11.22 -11.64 10.57
C PHE A 110 12.17 -12.77 10.16
N GLU A 111 12.22 -13.15 8.86
CA GLU A 111 12.94 -14.34 8.37
C GLU A 111 14.44 -14.37 8.73
N ASP A 112 15.10 -13.21 8.79
CA ASP A 112 16.55 -13.11 8.98
C ASP A 112 17.02 -11.86 9.76
N GLU A 113 16.11 -11.06 10.32
CA GLU A 113 16.35 -9.72 10.92
C GLU A 113 17.14 -8.72 10.05
N LYS A 114 17.47 -9.06 8.79
CA LYS A 114 18.21 -8.22 7.85
C LYS A 114 17.26 -7.35 7.03
N ASP A 115 17.56 -6.06 6.98
CA ASP A 115 16.86 -5.04 6.19
C ASP A 115 15.33 -4.99 6.41
N PRO A 116 14.83 -4.94 7.66
CA PRO A 116 13.38 -4.96 7.96
C PRO A 116 12.61 -3.80 7.30
N CYS A 117 13.24 -2.63 7.13
CA CYS A 117 12.63 -1.49 6.46
C CYS A 117 12.38 -1.75 4.96
N HIS A 118 13.29 -2.43 4.26
CA HIS A 118 13.08 -2.78 2.84
C HIS A 118 11.96 -3.79 2.68
N ARG A 119 11.92 -4.81 3.55
CA ARG A 119 10.86 -5.82 3.55
C ARG A 119 9.49 -5.20 3.84
N ALA A 120 9.42 -4.32 4.84
CA ALA A 120 8.19 -3.61 5.17
C ALA A 120 7.77 -2.60 4.08
N PHE A 121 8.73 -1.91 3.45
CA PHE A 121 8.44 -1.06 2.30
C PHE A 121 7.85 -1.87 1.14
N LEU A 122 8.43 -3.02 0.83
CA LEU A 122 7.97 -3.87 -0.26
C LEU A 122 6.53 -4.35 -0.05
N LEU A 123 6.20 -4.77 1.18
CA LEU A 123 4.83 -5.10 1.55
C LEU A 123 3.88 -3.90 1.41
N MET A 124 4.30 -2.70 1.80
CA MET A 124 3.54 -1.46 1.60
C MET A 124 3.32 -1.19 0.12
N ALA A 125 4.36 -1.29 -0.72
CA ALA A 125 4.27 -1.07 -2.15
C ALA A 125 3.30 -2.06 -2.83
N ILE A 126 3.33 -3.35 -2.46
CA ILE A 126 2.38 -4.35 -2.95
C ILE A 126 0.94 -4.03 -2.51
N ALA A 127 0.75 -3.62 -1.27
CA ALA A 127 -0.56 -3.21 -0.79
C ALA A 127 -1.10 -1.96 -1.51
N VAL A 128 -0.22 -0.98 -1.77
CA VAL A 128 -0.54 0.22 -2.55
C VAL A 128 -0.89 -0.14 -4.00
N ALA A 129 -0.14 -1.03 -4.64
CA ALA A 129 -0.48 -1.53 -5.98
C ALA A 129 -1.89 -2.14 -6.02
N SER A 130 -2.23 -2.98 -5.04
CA SER A 130 -3.57 -3.58 -4.94
C SER A 130 -4.65 -2.52 -4.73
N PHE A 131 -4.41 -1.53 -3.87
CA PHE A 131 -5.34 -0.42 -3.63
C PHE A 131 -5.55 0.45 -4.87
N LEU A 132 -4.48 0.78 -5.60
CA LEU A 132 -4.56 1.57 -6.82
C LEU A 132 -5.19 0.80 -7.97
N ALA A 133 -4.94 -0.51 -8.09
CA ALA A 133 -5.63 -1.39 -9.04
C ALA A 133 -7.15 -1.37 -8.82
N PHE A 134 -7.58 -1.53 -7.56
CA PHE A 134 -8.99 -1.43 -7.20
C PHE A 134 -9.59 -0.07 -7.57
N THR A 135 -8.87 1.01 -7.25
CA THR A 135 -9.30 2.38 -7.53
C THR A 135 -9.40 2.65 -9.03
N GLN A 136 -8.44 2.18 -9.82
CA GLN A 136 -8.47 2.31 -11.28
C GLN A 136 -9.65 1.54 -11.89
N CYS A 137 -9.86 0.30 -11.43
CA CYS A 137 -10.92 -0.57 -11.91
C CYS A 137 -12.32 -0.03 -11.61
N ASN A 138 -12.52 0.63 -10.45
CA ASN A 138 -13.86 0.99 -9.98
C ASN A 138 -14.17 2.50 -9.99
N ILE A 139 -13.15 3.38 -9.97
CA ILE A 139 -13.35 4.82 -9.77
C ILE A 139 -12.88 5.65 -10.97
N THR A 140 -11.64 5.47 -11.43
CA THR A 140 -11.04 6.39 -12.41
C THR A 140 -11.12 5.91 -13.87
N GLY A 141 -10.99 4.60 -14.12
CA GLY A 141 -11.00 4.01 -15.47
C GLY A 141 -9.92 4.54 -16.43
N PRO A 142 -9.89 4.06 -17.69
CA PRO A 142 -10.41 2.78 -18.15
C PRO A 142 -9.51 1.64 -17.68
N PHE A 143 -10.03 0.41 -17.66
CA PHE A 143 -9.29 -0.71 -17.13
C PHE A 143 -9.58 -1.99 -17.95
N ASP A 144 -8.51 -2.67 -18.39
CA ASP A 144 -8.53 -3.95 -19.10
C ASP A 144 -8.33 -5.10 -18.08
N GLY A 145 -9.42 -5.81 -17.72
CA GLY A 145 -9.46 -7.09 -16.99
C GLY A 145 -8.47 -7.34 -15.83
N LEU A 146 -8.94 -7.25 -14.56
CA LEU A 146 -8.15 -7.55 -13.38
C LEU A 146 -8.27 -9.05 -13.21
N PRO A 147 -7.17 -9.75 -12.91
CA PRO A 147 -7.29 -11.12 -12.40
C PRO A 147 -8.26 -11.15 -11.22
N SER A 148 -9.04 -12.22 -11.11
CA SER A 148 -10.06 -12.37 -10.05
C SER A 148 -9.47 -12.34 -8.63
N LEU A 149 -8.18 -12.67 -8.50
CA LEU A 149 -7.42 -12.65 -7.26
C LEU A 149 -6.24 -11.68 -7.39
N PRO A 150 -5.94 -10.87 -6.35
CA PRO A 150 -4.76 -9.99 -6.35
C PRO A 150 -3.43 -10.75 -6.41
N LEU A 151 -3.41 -12.02 -6.01
CA LEU A 151 -2.23 -12.87 -6.04
C LEU A 151 -2.50 -14.08 -6.94
N GLU A 152 -1.59 -14.37 -7.86
CA GLU A 152 -1.62 -15.53 -8.77
C GLU A 152 -1.29 -16.85 -8.04
N VAL A 153 -2.05 -17.19 -7.00
CA VAL A 153 -1.74 -18.32 -6.11
C VAL A 153 -2.46 -19.61 -6.53
N PHE A 154 -3.60 -19.48 -7.24
CA PHE A 154 -4.53 -20.58 -7.48
C PHE A 154 -4.92 -20.72 -8.96
N ASP A 155 -4.08 -20.28 -9.89
CA ASP A 155 -4.33 -20.50 -11.33
C ASP A 155 -4.06 -21.97 -11.70
N ASP A 156 -4.96 -22.86 -11.30
CA ASP A 156 -5.02 -24.25 -11.77
C ASP A 156 -6.07 -24.38 -12.89
N GLY A 157 -6.03 -23.49 -13.89
CA GLY A 157 -6.66 -23.64 -15.21
C GLY A 157 -8.15 -24.03 -15.24
N GLY A 158 -8.89 -23.83 -14.15
CA GLY A 158 -10.12 -24.58 -13.89
C GLY A 158 -11.18 -23.75 -13.19
N ASP A 159 -12.12 -23.25 -14.00
CA ASP A 159 -13.48 -22.90 -13.64
C ASP A 159 -13.65 -21.70 -12.67
N ASP A 160 -14.23 -20.63 -13.22
CA ASP A 160 -14.58 -19.33 -12.62
C ASP A 160 -15.46 -19.39 -11.34
N ARG A 161 -15.79 -20.60 -10.88
CA ARG A 161 -16.59 -20.88 -9.68
C ARG A 161 -15.94 -20.40 -8.37
N GLY A 162 -14.61 -20.32 -8.31
CA GLY A 162 -13.89 -19.80 -7.14
C GLY A 162 -14.02 -18.28 -6.97
N GLY A 163 -14.01 -17.51 -8.06
CA GLY A 163 -14.00 -16.05 -7.99
C GLY A 163 -15.23 -15.46 -7.28
N ALA A 164 -16.41 -16.04 -7.51
CA ALA A 164 -17.66 -15.55 -6.93
C ALA A 164 -17.74 -15.72 -5.40
N GLU A 165 -17.29 -16.84 -4.84
CA GLU A 165 -17.28 -17.06 -3.39
C GLU A 165 -16.35 -16.06 -2.69
N TRP A 166 -15.17 -15.84 -3.27
CA TRP A 166 -14.19 -14.93 -2.72
C TRP A 166 -14.62 -13.47 -2.82
N GLU A 167 -15.35 -13.11 -3.89
CA GLU A 167 -15.94 -11.80 -4.05
C GLU A 167 -17.05 -11.55 -3.01
N VAL A 168 -17.94 -12.53 -2.78
CA VAL A 168 -18.97 -12.46 -1.72
C VAL A 168 -18.33 -12.35 -0.34
N TRP A 169 -17.25 -13.10 -0.08
CA TRP A 169 -16.49 -12.96 1.16
C TRP A 169 -15.90 -11.55 1.31
N ALA A 170 -15.27 -11.00 0.27
CA ALA A 170 -14.69 -9.67 0.30
C ALA A 170 -15.76 -8.59 0.51
N GLN A 171 -16.93 -8.75 -0.12
CA GLN A 171 -18.09 -7.92 0.13
C GLN A 171 -18.49 -7.92 1.61
N ASN A 172 -18.60 -9.11 2.22
CA ASN A 172 -18.91 -9.23 3.64
C ASN A 172 -17.84 -8.59 4.54
N GLN A 173 -16.56 -8.66 4.18
CA GLN A 173 -15.48 -7.99 4.92
C GLN A 173 -15.60 -6.46 4.90
N LEU A 174 -16.05 -5.89 3.77
CA LEU A 174 -16.26 -4.44 3.67
C LEU A 174 -17.52 -3.98 4.41
N MET A 175 -18.59 -4.79 4.36
CA MET A 175 -19.87 -4.53 5.03
C MET A 175 -19.87 -4.86 6.52
N ALA A 176 -18.85 -5.55 7.03
CA ALA A 176 -18.71 -5.92 8.45
C ALA A 176 -18.76 -4.71 9.40
N ALA A 177 -18.53 -3.50 8.88
CA ALA A 177 -18.64 -2.24 9.60
C ALA A 177 -20.11 -1.76 9.81
N GLY A 178 -21.09 -2.58 9.42
CA GLY A 178 -22.52 -2.42 9.71
C GLY A 178 -23.35 -1.76 8.62
N SER A 179 -22.85 -1.67 7.38
CA SER A 179 -23.55 -1.00 6.28
C SER A 179 -23.34 -1.74 4.96
N ASP A 180 -24.34 -1.67 4.08
CA ASP A 180 -24.29 -2.26 2.74
C ASP A 180 -23.41 -1.42 1.78
N LEU A 181 -22.99 -2.02 0.67
CA LEU A 181 -22.25 -1.30 -0.37
C LEU A 181 -23.18 -0.40 -1.21
N LEU A 182 -22.78 0.86 -1.38
CA LEU A 182 -23.38 1.85 -2.26
C LEU A 182 -22.89 1.66 -3.71
N GLY A 183 -23.51 0.71 -4.42
CA GLY A 183 -23.28 0.48 -5.84
C GLY A 183 -22.64 -0.88 -6.16
N LYS A 184 -22.30 -1.06 -7.43
CA LYS A 184 -21.69 -2.30 -7.92
C LYS A 184 -20.19 -2.10 -8.07
N PHE A 185 -19.44 -2.72 -7.19
CA PHE A 185 -17.99 -2.80 -7.26
C PHE A 185 -17.58 -4.20 -7.71
N SER A 186 -16.43 -4.27 -8.36
CA SER A 186 -15.81 -5.51 -8.83
C SER A 186 -14.41 -5.63 -8.28
N ASN A 187 -13.93 -6.87 -8.13
CA ASN A 187 -12.60 -7.18 -7.64
C ASN A 187 -12.39 -6.61 -6.21
N LEU A 188 -13.42 -6.72 -5.36
CA LEU A 188 -13.42 -6.23 -3.97
C LEU A 188 -12.27 -6.81 -3.14
N GLN A 189 -11.77 -7.97 -3.51
CA GLN A 189 -10.60 -8.58 -2.88
C GLN A 189 -9.36 -7.70 -2.90
N TYR A 190 -9.18 -6.84 -3.91
CA TYR A 190 -8.00 -5.99 -4.01
C TYR A 190 -7.95 -4.94 -2.90
N ILE A 191 -9.08 -4.31 -2.57
CA ILE A 191 -9.14 -3.36 -1.44
C ILE A 191 -9.07 -4.08 -0.10
N VAL A 192 -9.67 -5.28 0.04
CA VAL A 192 -9.58 -6.08 1.26
C VAL A 192 -8.15 -6.57 1.51
N PHE A 193 -7.46 -7.04 0.47
CA PHE A 193 -6.05 -7.45 0.55
C PHE A 193 -5.14 -6.29 0.94
N ALA A 194 -5.30 -5.14 0.29
CA ALA A 194 -4.55 -3.93 0.63
C ALA A 194 -4.77 -3.53 2.10
N LYS A 195 -6.03 -3.58 2.58
CA LYS A 195 -6.40 -3.28 3.96
C LYS A 195 -5.71 -4.22 4.95
N ILE A 196 -5.77 -5.52 4.70
CA ILE A 196 -5.14 -6.55 5.56
C ILE A 196 -3.64 -6.29 5.69
N LEU A 197 -2.95 -6.07 4.57
CA LEU A 197 -1.51 -5.81 4.57
C LEU A 197 -1.17 -4.51 5.31
N LEU A 198 -1.80 -3.39 4.94
CA LEU A 198 -1.49 -2.08 5.52
C LEU A 198 -1.80 -2.04 7.03
N THR A 199 -2.94 -2.57 7.46
CA THR A 199 -3.29 -2.64 8.88
C THR A 199 -2.31 -3.54 9.63
N LYS A 200 -1.98 -4.73 9.10
CA LYS A 200 -1.03 -5.63 9.75
C LYS A 200 0.34 -4.98 9.91
N MET A 201 0.86 -4.33 8.87
CA MET A 201 2.14 -3.62 8.94
C MET A 201 2.10 -2.49 9.96
N LYS A 202 1.02 -1.71 9.98
CA LYS A 202 0.85 -0.62 10.95
C LYS A 202 0.80 -1.11 12.39
N ASP A 203 0.18 -2.26 12.65
CA ASP A 203 0.16 -2.88 13.98
C ASP A 203 1.56 -3.31 14.41
N LEU A 204 2.34 -3.92 13.50
CA LEU A 204 3.72 -4.34 13.77
C LEU A 204 4.65 -3.15 14.03
N LEU A 205 4.48 -2.05 13.29
CA LEU A 205 5.20 -0.80 13.52
C LEU A 205 4.85 -0.19 14.88
N SER A 206 3.57 -0.18 15.23
CA SER A 206 3.08 0.38 16.51
C SER A 206 3.55 -0.44 17.72
N GLN A 207 3.70 -1.75 17.56
CA GLN A 207 4.26 -2.66 18.57
C GLN A 207 5.79 -2.52 18.73
N GLY A 208 6.45 -1.69 17.92
CA GLY A 208 7.90 -1.52 17.92
C GLY A 208 8.66 -2.74 17.40
N LYS A 209 7.97 -3.69 16.76
CA LYS A 209 8.59 -4.90 16.17
C LYS A 209 9.36 -4.57 14.88
N VAL A 210 8.99 -3.46 14.23
CA VAL A 210 9.70 -2.89 13.08
C VAL A 210 9.96 -1.43 13.42
N SER A 211 11.20 -0.95 13.23
CA SER A 211 11.50 0.47 13.38
C SER A 211 10.73 1.26 12.33
N SER A 212 9.91 2.23 12.76
CA SER A 212 9.20 3.17 11.87
C SER A 212 10.11 4.24 11.29
N VAL A 213 11.38 4.23 11.69
CA VAL A 213 12.32 5.30 11.45
C VAL A 213 12.95 5.09 10.07
N ASP A 214 12.19 5.56 9.07
CA ASP A 214 12.59 5.95 7.72
C ASP A 214 12.26 4.99 6.57
N GLY A 215 11.47 5.50 5.61
CA GLY A 215 11.01 4.85 4.38
C GLY A 215 9.51 4.48 4.36
N ILE A 216 8.81 4.47 5.50
CA ILE A 216 7.44 3.92 5.63
C ILE A 216 6.49 4.91 6.34
N ARG A 217 6.83 6.21 6.37
CA ARG A 217 6.02 7.23 7.07
C ARG A 217 4.65 7.47 6.43
N SER A 218 4.49 7.14 5.15
CA SER A 218 3.27 7.28 4.35
C SER A 218 2.24 6.18 4.61
N ILE A 219 2.55 5.13 5.39
CA ILE A 219 1.61 4.04 5.65
C ILE A 219 0.28 4.51 6.23
N SER A 220 0.31 5.45 7.18
CA SER A 220 -0.90 6.03 7.77
C SER A 220 -1.69 6.84 6.75
N TRP A 221 -1.02 7.47 5.78
CA TRP A 221 -1.70 8.22 4.73
C TRP A 221 -2.39 7.29 3.73
N TRP A 222 -1.74 6.19 3.34
CA TRP A 222 -2.36 5.14 2.53
C TRP A 222 -3.54 4.49 3.25
N LEU A 223 -3.43 4.21 4.55
CA LEU A 223 -4.55 3.72 5.36
C LEU A 223 -5.70 4.72 5.41
N ALA A 224 -5.42 6.01 5.62
CA ALA A 224 -6.45 7.05 5.61
C ALA A 224 -7.19 7.07 4.26
N ARG A 225 -6.47 7.01 3.14
CA ARG A 225 -7.08 6.96 1.80
C ARG A 225 -7.90 5.69 1.58
N LEU A 226 -7.41 4.55 2.03
CA LEU A 226 -8.12 3.27 1.94
C LEU A 226 -9.43 3.33 2.72
N PHE A 227 -9.38 3.78 3.98
CA PHE A 227 -10.58 3.88 4.82
C PHE A 227 -11.55 4.94 4.34
N LEU A 228 -11.05 6.06 3.80
CA LEU A 228 -11.90 7.05 3.14
C LEU A 228 -12.61 6.46 1.92
N LEU A 229 -11.91 5.66 1.10
CA LEU A 229 -12.54 4.98 -0.03
C LEU A 229 -13.57 3.96 0.44
N GLN A 230 -13.23 3.11 1.43
CA GLN A 230 -14.18 2.16 2.00
C GLN A 230 -15.43 2.87 2.54
N GLN A 231 -15.26 3.97 3.28
CA GLN A 231 -16.37 4.77 3.81
C GLN A 231 -17.26 5.35 2.70
N ARG A 232 -16.70 5.70 1.54
CA ARG A 232 -17.46 6.17 0.37
C ARG A 232 -18.18 5.05 -0.38
N MET A 233 -17.71 3.81 -0.23
CA MET A 233 -18.34 2.64 -0.82
C MET A 233 -19.53 2.13 0.00
N LEU A 234 -19.74 2.60 1.24
CA LEU A 234 -20.86 2.20 2.09
C LEU A 234 -22.06 3.14 1.91
N ASP A 235 -23.28 2.60 2.05
CA ASP A 235 -24.53 3.36 1.99
C ASP A 235 -24.68 4.32 3.18
N GLU A 236 -24.31 3.84 4.37
CA GLU A 236 -24.31 4.61 5.60
C GLU A 236 -22.90 4.87 6.12
N ARG A 237 -22.78 5.90 6.97
CA ARG A 237 -21.51 6.25 7.61
C ARG A 237 -21.21 5.23 8.71
N SER A 238 -20.13 4.46 8.55
CA SER A 238 -19.61 3.65 9.66
C SER A 238 -18.83 4.53 10.64
N SER A 239 -19.22 4.50 11.91
CA SER A 239 -18.47 5.18 12.99
C SER A 239 -17.10 4.54 13.19
N SER A 240 -17.01 3.20 13.16
CA SER A 240 -15.75 2.48 13.34
C SER A 240 -14.69 2.82 12.29
N LEU A 241 -15.10 3.00 11.03
CA LEU A 241 -14.19 3.43 9.96
C LEU A 241 -13.82 4.90 10.11
N PHE A 242 -14.76 5.74 10.59
CA PHE A 242 -14.48 7.15 10.84
C PHE A 242 -13.47 7.35 11.98
N ASP A 243 -13.58 6.59 13.07
CA ASP A 243 -12.61 6.64 14.18
C ASP A 243 -11.20 6.29 13.69
N LEU A 244 -11.06 5.22 12.89
CA LEU A 244 -9.79 4.85 12.26
C LEU A 244 -9.28 5.94 11.31
N LEU A 245 -10.16 6.51 10.50
CA LEU A 245 -9.83 7.56 9.55
C LEU A 245 -9.31 8.82 10.26
N GLN A 246 -9.89 9.20 11.40
CA GLN A 246 -9.40 10.31 12.22
C GLN A 246 -7.99 10.03 12.75
N VAL A 247 -7.75 8.82 13.29
CA VAL A 247 -6.44 8.42 13.80
C VAL A 247 -5.39 8.51 12.69
N TYR A 248 -5.62 7.86 11.55
CA TYR A 248 -4.63 7.81 10.47
C TYR A 248 -4.42 9.17 9.77
N THR A 249 -5.47 10.00 9.69
CA THR A 249 -5.34 11.38 9.19
C THR A 249 -4.49 12.23 10.13
N ALA A 250 -4.71 12.13 11.44
CA ALA A 250 -3.91 12.85 12.44
C ALA A 250 -2.43 12.41 12.41
N GLU A 251 -2.16 11.12 12.29
CA GLU A 251 -0.79 10.61 12.13
C GLU A 251 -0.13 11.10 10.83
N SER A 252 -0.89 11.15 9.74
CA SER A 252 -0.40 11.67 8.45
C SER A 252 -0.05 13.15 8.55
N LEU A 253 -0.90 13.97 9.18
CA LEU A 253 -0.63 15.38 9.49
C LEU A 253 0.57 15.54 10.44
N HIS A 254 0.75 14.62 11.38
CA HIS A 254 1.93 14.60 12.22
C HIS A 254 3.21 14.36 11.40
N CYS A 255 3.17 13.54 10.35
CA CYS A 255 4.33 13.25 9.52
C CYS A 255 4.60 14.30 8.42
N PHE A 256 3.55 14.81 7.77
CA PHE A 256 3.67 15.61 6.54
C PHE A 256 2.86 16.92 6.57
N GLY A 257 2.29 17.30 7.71
CA GLY A 257 1.40 18.48 7.81
C GLY A 257 2.08 19.84 7.75
N THR A 258 3.41 19.93 7.63
CA THR A 258 4.12 21.21 7.46
C THR A 258 5.20 21.11 6.41
N LEU A 259 5.51 22.24 5.75
CA LEU A 259 6.60 22.33 4.77
C LEU A 259 7.93 21.89 5.37
N GLU A 260 8.21 22.27 6.62
CA GLU A 260 9.42 21.87 7.35
C GLU A 260 9.52 20.34 7.49
N LYS A 261 8.43 19.66 7.84
CA LYS A 261 8.41 18.21 8.01
C LYS A 261 8.62 17.47 6.68
N VAL A 262 7.96 17.93 5.62
CA VAL A 262 8.11 17.38 4.27
C VAL A 262 9.53 17.61 3.74
N THR A 263 10.06 18.83 3.91
CA THR A 263 11.40 19.21 3.44
C THR A 263 12.51 18.53 4.24
N SER A 264 12.37 18.37 5.55
CA SER A 264 13.35 17.65 6.38
C SER A 264 13.39 16.16 6.08
N TYR A 265 12.28 15.59 5.59
CA TYR A 265 12.20 14.17 5.28
C TYR A 265 12.73 13.82 3.89
N TRP A 266 12.31 14.53 2.82
CA TRP A 266 12.73 14.25 1.45
C TRP A 266 13.83 15.17 0.91
N GLY A 267 14.02 16.34 1.50
CA GLY A 267 15.13 17.25 1.18
C GLY A 267 15.24 17.57 -0.31
N SER A 268 16.42 17.30 -0.87
CA SER A 268 16.76 17.57 -2.28
C SER A 268 16.03 16.68 -3.29
N LYS A 269 15.27 15.67 -2.86
CA LYS A 269 14.49 14.78 -3.75
C LYS A 269 13.19 15.41 -4.25
N LEU A 270 12.77 16.50 -3.60
CA LEU A 270 11.55 17.22 -3.93
C LEU A 270 11.77 18.10 -5.17
N LEU A 271 10.80 18.08 -6.09
CA LEU A 271 10.72 19.03 -7.19
C LEU A 271 10.29 20.41 -6.67
N GLU A 272 10.45 21.44 -7.51
CA GLU A 272 9.97 22.78 -7.21
C GLU A 272 8.46 22.75 -6.90
N GLU A 273 8.04 23.44 -5.84
CA GLU A 273 6.66 23.47 -5.33
C GLU A 273 6.07 22.12 -4.84
N GLU A 274 6.77 21.00 -5.00
CA GLU A 274 6.24 19.68 -4.66
C GLU A 274 5.97 19.53 -3.16
N ALA A 275 6.83 20.12 -2.31
CA ALA A 275 6.61 20.14 -0.87
C ALA A 275 5.27 20.79 -0.51
N LEU A 276 4.93 21.88 -1.19
CA LEU A 276 3.66 22.57 -1.01
C LEU A 276 2.51 21.73 -1.53
N ALA A 277 2.64 21.12 -2.71
CA ALA A 277 1.62 20.24 -3.28
C ALA A 277 1.29 19.06 -2.34
N ILE A 278 2.30 18.43 -1.74
CA ILE A 278 2.14 17.34 -0.75
C ILE A 278 1.34 17.83 0.46
N VAL A 279 1.75 18.94 1.07
CA VAL A 279 1.07 19.50 2.25
C VAL A 279 -0.37 19.89 1.91
N SER A 280 -0.57 20.56 0.77
CA SER A 280 -1.90 20.98 0.30
C SER A 280 -2.81 19.79 0.03
N MET A 281 -2.31 18.72 -0.60
CA MET A 281 -3.11 17.52 -0.86
C MET A 281 -3.52 16.83 0.45
N LEU A 282 -2.60 16.73 1.41
CA LEU A 282 -2.92 16.14 2.71
C LEU A 282 -4.00 16.93 3.46
N TYR A 283 -3.91 18.26 3.48
CA TYR A 283 -4.94 19.10 4.08
C TYR A 283 -6.27 19.07 3.32
N LEU A 284 -6.24 18.94 1.99
CA LEU A 284 -7.44 18.78 1.18
C LEU A 284 -8.16 17.48 1.55
N GLU A 285 -7.44 16.36 1.62
CA GLU A 285 -8.02 15.06 2.01
C GLU A 285 -8.55 15.08 3.44
N ALA A 286 -7.80 15.66 4.39
CA ALA A 286 -8.26 15.85 5.77
C ALA A 286 -9.52 16.75 5.86
N GLY A 287 -9.57 17.81 5.05
CA GLY A 287 -10.73 18.70 4.95
C GLY A 287 -11.96 18.02 4.35
N ILE A 288 -11.78 17.22 3.29
CA ILE A 288 -12.85 16.41 2.69
C ILE A 288 -13.41 15.42 3.71
N MET A 289 -12.52 14.72 4.43
CA MET A 289 -12.92 13.82 5.51
C MET A 289 -13.77 14.53 6.56
N GLU A 290 -13.27 15.62 7.15
CA GLU A 290 -13.95 16.34 8.23
C GLU A 290 -15.28 16.95 7.76
N HIS A 291 -15.30 17.51 6.56
CA HIS A 291 -16.52 18.08 5.98
C HIS A 291 -17.60 17.02 5.73
N THR A 292 -17.20 15.86 5.18
CA THR A 292 -18.12 14.80 4.77
C THR A 292 -18.60 13.98 5.95
N TYR A 293 -17.73 13.71 6.94
CA TYR A 293 -17.99 12.73 7.99
C TYR A 293 -17.94 13.30 9.42
N GLY A 294 -17.24 14.42 9.66
CA GLY A 294 -17.11 15.04 10.99
C GLY A 294 -18.37 15.77 11.47
N ARG A 295 -19.31 16.08 10.57
CA ARG A 295 -20.60 16.66 10.94
C ARG A 295 -21.57 15.55 11.35
N VAL A 296 -21.79 15.42 12.66
CA VAL A 296 -22.98 14.77 13.20
C VAL A 296 -24.16 15.68 12.87
N ASP A 297 -25.05 15.25 11.98
CA ASP A 297 -26.31 15.95 11.79
C ASP A 297 -27.11 15.79 13.10
N PRO A 298 -27.41 16.87 13.84
CA PRO A 298 -28.11 16.75 15.13
C PRO A 298 -29.58 16.32 14.97
N SER A 299 -30.01 15.98 13.76
CA SER A 299 -31.41 15.68 13.42
C SER A 299 -31.66 14.29 12.81
N ARG A 300 -30.72 13.34 12.93
CA ARG A 300 -30.94 11.92 12.59
C ARG A 300 -30.98 11.04 13.83
#